data_AF-A0A134B2T7-F1
#
_entry.id   AF-A0A134B2T7-F1
#
_cell.length_a   1.000
_cell.length_b   1.000
_cell.length_c   1.000
_cell.angle_alpha   90.00
_cell.angle_beta   90.00
_cell.angle_gamma   90.00
#
_symmetry.space_group_name_H-M   'P 1'
#
loop_
_entity.id
_entity.type
_entity.pdbx_description
1 polymer ?
#
loop_
_entity_poly.entity_id
_entity_poly.type
_entity_poly.pdbx_seq_one_letter_code
_entity_poly.pdbx_strand_id
1 'polypeptide(L)'
;MDSIPFFPHGFTGVFISNGAKIGKNCIIFQQVTISSNTIKGHPKFGSPTIGNNVYIGAGAKIIGNIKIGDNCRIGANAVVVTDIEPNTVAVPETRLIIKKNILDNKFYSKRNNKWGYYDFNKEKFVSCQ
;
A
#
# COMPACT_ATOMS: atom_id res chain seq x y z
N MET A 1 -18.69 -23.27 -7.41
CA MET A 1 -18.42 -22.43 -8.59
C MET A 1 -17.25 -21.58 -8.18
N ASP A 2 -16.05 -22.03 -8.49
CA ASP A 2 -14.82 -21.39 -8.01
C ASP A 2 -14.49 -20.29 -9.01
N SER A 3 -14.89 -19.06 -8.71
CA SER A 3 -14.55 -17.92 -9.55
C SER A 3 -13.04 -17.73 -9.51
N ILE A 4 -12.39 -17.83 -10.67
CA ILE A 4 -10.97 -17.53 -10.84
C ILE A 4 -10.74 -16.06 -10.46
N PRO A 5 -9.67 -15.72 -9.70
CA PRO A 5 -9.35 -14.34 -9.39
C PRO A 5 -9.15 -13.48 -10.65
N PHE A 6 -9.79 -12.31 -10.67
CA PHE A 6 -9.62 -11.31 -11.73
C PHE A 6 -8.49 -10.35 -11.35
N PHE A 7 -7.41 -10.36 -12.14
CA PHE A 7 -6.28 -9.45 -11.99
C PHE A 7 -6.38 -8.35 -13.06
N PRO A 8 -6.98 -7.18 -12.78
CA PRO A 8 -7.20 -6.13 -13.77
C PRO A 8 -5.90 -5.57 -14.38
N HIS A 9 -4.75 -5.89 -13.79
CA HIS A 9 -3.43 -5.39 -14.18
C HIS A 9 -2.40 -6.53 -14.39
N GLY A 10 -2.84 -7.79 -14.39
CA GLY A 10 -1.98 -8.97 -14.54
C GLY A 10 -0.92 -9.13 -13.43
N PHE A 11 0.11 -9.93 -13.71
CA PHE A 11 1.26 -10.17 -12.82
C PHE A 11 2.44 -9.24 -13.14
N THR A 12 2.16 -7.93 -13.22
CA THR A 12 3.14 -6.94 -13.67
C THR A 12 4.05 -6.46 -12.55
N GLY A 13 5.34 -6.34 -12.86
CA GLY A 13 6.34 -5.81 -11.95
C GLY A 13 6.30 -4.29 -11.84
N VAL A 14 6.00 -3.54 -12.90
CA VAL A 14 5.77 -2.09 -12.83
C VAL A 14 4.41 -1.82 -13.44
N PHE A 15 3.60 -1.00 -12.78
CA PHE A 15 2.29 -0.59 -13.27
C PHE A 15 2.21 0.93 -13.42
N ILE A 16 1.77 1.39 -14.59
CA ILE A 16 1.55 2.81 -14.90
C ILE A 16 0.17 2.94 -15.53
N SER A 17 -0.73 3.69 -14.88
CA SER A 17 -2.07 3.93 -15.38
C SER A 17 -2.03 4.69 -16.71
N ASN A 18 -2.93 4.34 -17.63
CA ASN A 18 -2.99 4.94 -18.96
C ASN A 18 -3.09 6.48 -18.95
N GLY A 19 -3.73 7.08 -17.95
CA GLY A 19 -3.85 8.53 -17.83
C GLY A 19 -2.69 9.23 -17.12
N ALA A 20 -1.68 8.51 -16.64
CA ALA A 20 -0.55 9.11 -15.96
C ALA A 20 0.35 9.86 -16.95
N LYS A 21 0.92 10.97 -16.48
CA LYS A 21 1.93 11.74 -17.22
C LYS A 21 3.28 11.57 -16.53
N ILE A 22 4.32 11.28 -17.30
CA ILE A 22 5.68 11.09 -16.78
C ILE A 22 6.63 12.02 -17.54
N GLY A 23 7.35 12.86 -16.79
CA GLY A 23 8.36 13.76 -17.32
C GLY A 23 9.63 13.03 -17.77
N LYS A 24 10.57 13.81 -18.32
CA LYS A 24 11.82 13.28 -18.89
C LYS A 24 12.75 12.76 -17.80
N ASN A 25 13.62 11.81 -18.17
CA ASN A 25 14.73 11.29 -17.34
C ASN A 25 14.29 10.73 -15.98
N CYS A 26 13.06 10.23 -15.86
CA CYS A 26 12.64 9.54 -14.65
C CYS A 26 13.30 8.16 -14.55
N ILE A 27 13.64 7.74 -13.33
CA ILE A 27 14.14 6.39 -13.03
C ILE A 27 13.07 5.67 -12.24
N ILE A 28 12.59 4.53 -12.74
CA ILE A 28 11.49 3.77 -12.13
C ILE A 28 11.97 2.35 -11.87
N PHE A 29 12.02 1.97 -10.60
CA PHE A 29 12.44 0.63 -10.19
C PHE A 29 11.29 -0.38 -10.24
N GLN A 30 11.63 -1.65 -10.04
CA GLN A 30 10.66 -2.74 -9.95
C GLN A 30 9.61 -2.51 -8.85
N GLN A 31 8.43 -3.09 -9.01
CA GLN A 31 7.30 -3.06 -8.08
C GLN A 31 6.69 -1.68 -7.83
N VAL A 32 7.05 -0.69 -8.66
CA VAL A 32 6.43 0.63 -8.64
C VAL A 32 5.01 0.56 -9.23
N THR A 33 4.08 1.28 -8.59
CA THR A 33 2.70 1.44 -9.05
C THR A 33 2.38 2.93 -9.13
N ILE A 34 2.16 3.44 -10.34
CA ILE A 34 1.65 4.78 -10.62
C ILE A 34 0.21 4.58 -11.09
N SER A 35 -0.78 4.81 -10.22
CA SER A 35 -2.17 4.43 -10.50
C SER A 35 -3.15 5.58 -10.37
N SER A 36 -4.14 5.59 -11.26
CA SER A 36 -5.29 6.48 -11.15
C SER A 36 -6.16 6.09 -9.96
N ASN A 37 -6.74 7.08 -9.29
CA ASN A 37 -7.86 6.86 -8.40
C ASN A 37 -9.16 7.00 -9.21
N THR A 38 -9.91 5.91 -9.32
CA THR A 38 -11.16 5.83 -10.11
C THR A 38 -12.42 5.88 -9.24
N ILE A 39 -12.29 6.16 -7.94
CA ILE A 39 -13.41 6.28 -7.00
C ILE A 39 -14.16 7.58 -7.29
N LYS A 40 -15.38 7.46 -7.84
CA LYS A 40 -16.25 8.60 -8.13
C LYS A 40 -16.46 9.46 -6.87
N GLY A 41 -16.31 10.77 -7.01
CA GLY A 41 -16.47 11.74 -5.93
C GLY A 41 -15.27 11.90 -5.00
N HIS A 42 -14.20 11.11 -5.17
CA HIS A 42 -12.99 11.27 -4.37
C HIS A 42 -12.23 12.57 -4.75
N PRO A 43 -11.71 13.36 -3.80
CA PRO A 43 -11.01 14.62 -4.09
C PRO A 43 -9.80 14.48 -5.02
N LYS A 44 -9.17 13.31 -5.01
CA LYS A 44 -8.03 12.94 -5.87
C LYS A 44 -8.42 12.02 -7.03
N PHE A 45 -9.68 12.03 -7.50
CA PHE A 45 -10.09 11.29 -8.69
C PHE A 45 -9.26 11.70 -9.91
N GLY A 46 -8.72 10.72 -10.64
CA GLY A 46 -7.86 10.93 -11.80
C GLY A 46 -6.47 10.32 -11.65
N SER A 47 -5.54 10.74 -12.53
CA SER A 47 -4.24 10.08 -12.73
C SER A 47 -3.06 10.95 -12.26
N PRO A 48 -1.96 10.35 -11.78
CA PRO A 48 -0.78 11.10 -11.35
C PRO A 48 -0.08 11.86 -12.49
N THR A 49 0.57 12.96 -12.13
CA THR A 49 1.55 13.66 -12.98
C THR A 49 2.91 13.65 -12.30
N ILE A 50 3.91 13.09 -12.95
CA ILE A 50 5.31 13.03 -12.49
C ILE A 50 6.13 14.03 -13.30
N GLY A 51 6.88 14.89 -12.61
CA GLY A 51 7.80 15.87 -13.19
C GLY A 51 9.04 15.25 -13.84
N ASN A 52 10.01 16.08 -14.18
CA ASN A 52 11.28 15.67 -14.79
C ASN A 52 12.30 15.21 -13.73
N ASN A 53 13.21 14.32 -14.13
CA ASN A 53 14.34 13.85 -13.33
C ASN A 53 13.92 13.24 -11.96
N VAL A 54 12.76 12.58 -11.90
CA VAL A 54 12.27 11.96 -10.65
C VAL A 54 12.83 10.55 -10.50
N TYR A 55 13.34 10.24 -9.31
CA TYR A 55 13.81 8.90 -8.94
C TYR A 55 12.75 8.18 -8.11
N ILE A 56 12.24 7.05 -8.57
CA ILE A 56 11.15 6.31 -7.91
C ILE A 56 11.64 4.93 -7.48
N GLY A 57 11.93 4.80 -6.19
CA GLY A 57 12.48 3.58 -5.58
C GLY A 57 11.55 2.37 -5.67
N ALA A 58 12.14 1.18 -5.54
CA ALA A 58 11.43 -0.08 -5.72
C ALA A 58 10.21 -0.18 -4.80
N GLY A 59 9.10 -0.69 -5.33
CA GLY A 59 7.90 -0.90 -4.52
C GLY A 59 7.11 0.37 -4.18
N ALA A 60 7.49 1.57 -4.66
CA ALA A 60 6.76 2.82 -4.36
C ALA A 60 5.41 2.92 -5.08
N LYS A 61 4.40 3.48 -4.40
CA LYS A 61 3.01 3.60 -4.85
C LYS A 61 2.64 5.08 -4.90
N ILE A 62 2.27 5.56 -6.08
CA ILE A 62 1.87 6.95 -6.34
C ILE A 62 0.44 6.91 -6.88
N ILE A 63 -0.53 7.41 -6.12
CA ILE A 63 -1.95 7.10 -6.36
C ILE A 63 -2.81 8.37 -6.40
N GLY A 64 -3.63 8.47 -7.45
CA GLY A 64 -4.62 9.53 -7.63
C GLY A 64 -4.14 10.72 -8.45
N ASN A 65 -5.03 11.70 -8.64
CA ASN A 65 -4.72 12.96 -9.29
C ASN A 65 -3.83 13.83 -8.39
N ILE A 66 -2.55 13.48 -8.34
CA ILE A 66 -1.51 14.16 -7.59
C ILE A 66 -0.32 14.51 -8.49
N LYS A 67 0.46 15.49 -8.06
CA LYS A 67 1.66 15.98 -8.74
C LYS A 67 2.91 15.67 -7.94
N ILE A 68 3.89 15.07 -8.60
CA ILE A 68 5.26 14.97 -8.09
C ILE A 68 6.10 15.98 -8.87
N GLY A 69 6.70 16.94 -8.18
CA GLY A 69 7.56 17.95 -8.77
C GLY A 69 8.85 17.42 -9.37
N ASP A 70 9.56 18.28 -10.08
CA ASP A 70 10.84 17.96 -10.71
C ASP A 70 11.94 17.65 -9.68
N ASN A 71 12.90 16.81 -10.06
CA ASN A 71 14.07 16.41 -9.26
C ASN A 71 13.74 15.76 -7.91
N CYS A 72 12.54 15.21 -7.75
CA CYS A 72 12.15 14.52 -6.53
C CYS A 72 12.76 13.12 -6.42
N ARG A 73 12.87 12.62 -5.17
CA ARG A 73 13.16 11.21 -4.89
C ARG A 73 12.04 10.60 -4.06
N ILE A 74 11.40 9.57 -4.59
CA ILE A 74 10.41 8.76 -3.90
C ILE A 74 11.12 7.51 -3.38
N GLY A 75 11.15 7.34 -2.07
CA GLY A 75 11.80 6.22 -1.38
C GLY A 75 11.15 4.89 -1.71
N ALA A 76 11.93 3.82 -1.58
CA ALA A 76 11.42 2.46 -1.75
C ALA A 76 10.25 2.19 -0.80
N ASN A 77 9.20 1.52 -1.30
CA ASN A 77 7.94 1.25 -0.59
C ASN A 77 7.16 2.48 -0.09
N ALA A 78 7.50 3.71 -0.51
CA ALA A 78 6.73 4.88 -0.12
C ALA A 78 5.32 4.83 -0.75
N VAL A 79 4.31 5.22 0.02
CA VAL A 79 2.95 5.42 -0.48
C VAL A 79 2.68 6.92 -0.51
N VAL A 80 2.50 7.46 -1.70
CA VAL A 80 2.33 8.90 -1.95
C VAL A 80 0.92 9.12 -2.50
N VAL A 81 0.11 9.85 -1.73
CA VAL A 81 -1.31 10.14 -2.02
C VAL A 81 -1.61 11.65 -1.96
N THR A 82 -0.56 12.46 -1.84
CA THR A 82 -0.60 13.92 -1.80
C THR A 82 0.43 14.48 -2.75
N ASP A 83 0.28 15.75 -3.11
CA ASP A 83 1.24 16.44 -3.97
C ASP A 83 2.60 16.56 -3.26
N ILE A 84 3.69 16.47 -4.04
CA ILE A 84 5.07 16.60 -3.56
C ILE A 84 5.75 17.71 -4.36
N GLU A 85 6.25 18.73 -3.66
CA GLU A 85 6.95 19.87 -4.27
C GLU A 85 8.29 19.46 -4.90
N PRO A 86 8.77 20.19 -5.92
CA PRO A 86 10.08 19.91 -6.55
C PRO A 86 11.25 19.86 -5.56
N ASN A 87 12.30 19.12 -5.92
CA ASN A 87 13.53 18.93 -5.13
C ASN A 87 13.30 18.30 -3.74
N THR A 88 12.21 17.54 -3.58
CA THR A 88 11.85 16.90 -2.31
C THR A 88 12.21 15.42 -2.29
N VAL A 89 12.55 14.90 -1.11
CA VAL A 89 12.67 13.46 -0.85
C VAL A 89 11.47 13.01 -0.02
N ALA A 90 10.65 12.12 -0.56
CA ALA A 90 9.53 11.51 0.14
C ALA A 90 9.86 10.04 0.45
N VAL A 91 10.02 9.68 1.72
CA VAL A 91 10.31 8.31 2.17
C VAL A 91 9.10 7.74 2.91
N PRO A 92 8.97 6.40 3.04
CA PRO A 92 7.94 5.83 3.90
C PRO A 92 8.07 6.40 5.32
N GLU A 93 6.95 6.71 5.95
CA GLU A 93 6.98 6.97 7.40
C GLU A 93 7.53 5.74 8.13
N THR A 94 8.43 5.98 9.08
CA THR A 94 9.05 4.92 9.87
C THR A 94 7.98 4.30 10.77
N ARG A 95 7.74 2.99 10.59
CA ARG A 95 6.94 2.08 11.44
C ARG A 95 6.26 2.75 12.65
N LEU A 96 4.97 3.03 12.53
CA LEU A 96 4.11 3.36 13.67
C LEU A 96 4.07 2.14 14.62
N ILE A 97 4.73 2.21 15.77
CA ILE A 97 4.50 1.24 16.86
C ILE A 97 3.18 1.63 17.52
N ILE A 98 2.07 1.02 17.09
CA ILE A 98 0.71 1.29 17.59
C ILE A 98 0.30 0.30 18.69
N LYS A 99 1.08 0.22 19.78
CA LYS A 99 0.59 -0.11 21.15
C LYS A 99 1.76 -0.24 22.12
N LYS A 100 1.62 0.40 23.29
CA LYS A 100 2.47 0.21 24.48
C LYS A 100 1.85 -0.76 25.51
N ASN A 101 1.03 -1.72 25.07
CA ASN A 101 0.34 -2.68 25.96
C ASN A 101 0.62 -4.13 25.54
N ILE A 102 0.46 -5.07 26.49
CA ILE A 102 0.46 -6.51 26.22
C ILE A 102 -0.69 -6.83 25.26
N LEU A 103 -0.38 -7.49 24.14
CA LEU A 103 -1.38 -7.98 23.18
C LEU A 103 -1.89 -9.36 23.61
N ASP A 104 -3.21 -9.56 23.63
CA ASP A 104 -3.78 -10.92 23.73
C ASP A 104 -3.68 -11.59 22.36
N ASN A 105 -2.71 -12.50 22.22
CA ASN A 105 -2.47 -13.28 21.00
C ASN A 105 -3.17 -14.65 21.04
N LYS A 106 -4.15 -14.86 21.93
CA LYS A 106 -4.93 -16.11 21.94
C LYS A 106 -5.66 -16.28 20.61
N PHE A 107 -5.45 -17.43 19.99
CA PHE A 107 -6.20 -17.84 18.80
C PHE A 107 -7.57 -18.40 19.24
N TYR A 108 -8.62 -17.64 18.99
CA TYR A 108 -9.99 -18.06 19.28
C TYR A 108 -10.54 -18.92 18.13
N SER A 109 -11.08 -20.08 18.46
CA SER A 109 -11.70 -20.99 17.50
C SER A 109 -12.97 -21.60 18.10
N LYS A 110 -13.86 -22.09 17.23
CA LYS A 110 -15.09 -22.75 17.65
C LYS A 110 -14.87 -24.26 17.74
N ARG A 111 -15.12 -24.87 18.90
CA ARG A 111 -15.10 -26.33 19.11
C ARG A 111 -16.38 -26.76 19.81
N ASN A 112 -17.04 -27.82 19.32
CA ASN A 112 -18.30 -28.35 19.87
C ASN A 112 -19.36 -27.26 20.12
N ASN A 113 -19.58 -26.41 19.12
CA ASN A 113 -20.47 -25.25 19.18
C ASN A 113 -20.15 -24.15 20.20
N LYS A 114 -19.00 -24.20 20.89
CA LYS A 114 -18.55 -23.16 21.84
C LYS A 114 -17.33 -22.41 21.32
N TRP A 115 -17.31 -21.09 21.50
CA TRP A 115 -16.13 -20.27 21.26
C TRP A 115 -15.15 -20.40 22.42
N GLY A 116 -13.86 -20.36 22.13
CA GLY A 116 -12.82 -20.48 23.14
C GLY A 116 -11.43 -20.39 22.52
N TYR A 117 -10.41 -20.48 23.36
CA TYR A 117 -9.01 -20.51 22.94
C TYR A 117 -8.30 -21.70 23.58
N TYR A 118 -7.18 -22.11 23.01
CA TYR A 118 -6.31 -23.09 23.65
C TYR A 118 -5.33 -22.39 24.58
N ASP A 119 -5.38 -22.73 25.87
CA ASP A 119 -4.42 -22.29 26.87
C ASP A 119 -3.25 -23.27 26.87
N PHE A 120 -2.14 -22.89 26.23
CA PHE A 120 -0.94 -23.72 26.11
C PHE A 120 -0.28 -24.03 27.46
N ASN A 121 -0.46 -23.17 28.48
CA ASN A 121 0.10 -23.43 29.81
C ASN A 121 -0.71 -24.47 30.58
N LYS A 122 -1.99 -24.63 30.25
CA LYS A 122 -2.89 -25.61 30.88
C LYS A 122 -3.21 -26.79 29.95
N GLU A 123 -2.60 -26.80 28.77
CA GLU A 123 -2.81 -27.77 27.69
C GLU A 123 -4.29 -28.08 27.42
N LYS A 124 -5.16 -27.07 27.50
CA LYS A 124 -6.61 -27.27 27.37
C LYS A 124 -7.32 -26.17 26.61
N PHE A 125 -8.46 -26.53 26.02
CA PHE A 125 -9.39 -25.57 25.44
C PHE A 125 -10.20 -24.90 26.56
N VAL A 126 -10.12 -23.57 26.63
CA VAL A 126 -10.88 -22.75 27.56
C VAL A 126 -12.02 -22.11 26.78
N SER A 127 -13.25 -22.51 27.09
CA SER A 127 -14.44 -21.89 26.51
C SER A 127 -14.58 -20.45 27.02
N CYS A 128 -14.83 -19.52 26.11
CA CYS A 128 -15.42 -18.23 26.45
C CYS A 128 -16.85 -18.54 26.92
N GLN A 129 -17.13 -18.33 28.22
CA GLN A 129 -18.50 -18.44 28.72
C GLN A 129 -19.44 -17.47 27.99
#